data_AF-A0A3N1J4P0-F1
#
_entry.id   AF-A0A3N1J4P0-F1
#
_cell.length_a   1.000
_cell.length_b   1.000
_cell.length_c   1.000
_cell.angle_alpha   90.00
_cell.angle_beta   90.00
_cell.angle_gamma   90.00
#
_symmetry.space_group_name_H-M   'P 1'
#
loop_
_entity.id
_entity.type
_entity.pdbx_description
1 polymer ?
#
loop_
_entity_poly.entity_id
_entity_poly.type
_entity_poly.pdbx_seq_one_letter_code
_entity_poly.pdbx_strand_id
1 'polypeptide(L)'
;MSDNTVSGVIPMGYLIEGNTFYSYEKKSLISIGSSRKGIRLRSTQSNVLEYLLEHAIESFVTDEELMLNVWEKNDLRASTQRVWQVINSLRLKIQELGISDHFILRVSKKGFYIRESSIRTIYCSPAQNHQHVEV
;
A
#
# COMPACT_ATOMS: atom_id res chain seq x y z
N MET A 1 -10.08 15.28 -7.15
CA MET A 1 -10.05 16.66 -6.65
C MET A 1 -10.66 16.68 -5.26
N SER A 2 -9.81 16.69 -4.24
CA SER A 2 -10.01 17.28 -2.89
C SER A 2 -8.75 16.97 -2.11
N ASP A 3 -7.74 17.82 -2.33
CA ASP A 3 -6.51 17.86 -1.54
C ASP A 3 -6.88 18.43 -0.16
N ASN A 4 -7.14 17.53 0.79
CA ASN A 4 -7.27 17.87 2.20
C ASN A 4 -5.93 17.58 2.90
N THR A 5 -4.86 18.23 2.45
CA THR A 5 -3.66 18.37 3.28
C THR A 5 -3.97 19.34 4.40
N VAL A 6 -4.42 18.79 5.53
CA VAL A 6 -4.30 19.47 6.82
C VAL A 6 -2.81 19.79 7.01
N SER A 7 -2.48 21.06 7.23
CA SER A 7 -1.11 21.58 7.34
C SER A 7 -0.19 20.68 8.16
N GLY A 8 0.81 20.08 7.51
CA GLY A 8 2.00 19.53 8.16
C GLY A 8 2.01 18.03 8.48
N VAL A 9 0.96 17.26 8.16
CA VAL A 9 0.96 15.81 8.36
C VAL A 9 1.45 15.04 7.13
N ILE A 10 2.42 14.14 7.33
CA ILE A 10 3.01 13.30 6.26
C ILE A 10 2.43 11.89 6.37
N PRO A 11 1.87 11.30 5.30
CA PRO A 11 1.41 9.91 5.35
C PRO A 11 2.61 8.97 5.54
N MET A 12 2.57 8.15 6.59
CA MET A 12 3.61 7.16 6.90
C MET A 12 3.34 5.80 6.24
N GLY A 13 2.09 5.56 5.86
CA GLY A 13 1.66 4.34 5.21
C GLY A 13 0.20 4.01 5.53
N TYR A 14 -0.12 2.72 5.52
CA TYR A 14 -1.50 2.25 5.63
C TYR A 14 -1.65 1.13 6.64
N LEU A 15 -2.71 1.18 7.43
CA LEU A 15 -3.19 0.07 8.23
C LEU A 15 -4.16 -0.77 7.39
N ILE A 16 -3.77 -2.01 7.13
CA ILE A 16 -4.49 -2.99 6.32
C ILE A 16 -5.21 -3.96 7.26
N GLU A 17 -6.52 -4.10 7.06
CA GLU A 17 -7.44 -4.98 7.82
C GLU A 17 -7.28 -4.89 9.36
N GLY A 18 -6.82 -3.73 9.85
CA GLY A 18 -6.63 -3.47 11.27
C GLY A 18 -5.45 -4.18 11.96
N ASN A 19 -4.73 -5.07 11.26
CA ASN A 19 -3.72 -5.93 11.87
C ASN A 19 -2.32 -5.84 11.23
N THR A 20 -2.17 -5.13 10.10
CA THR A 20 -0.90 -5.03 9.39
C THR A 20 -0.65 -3.60 8.95
N PHE A 21 0.49 -3.05 9.34
CA PHE A 21 0.97 -1.76 8.89
C PHE A 21 1.87 -1.92 7.66
N TYR A 22 1.50 -1.32 6.54
CA TYR A 22 2.41 -1.05 5.46
C TYR A 22 3.15 0.26 5.73
N SER A 23 4.47 0.23 5.81
CA SER A 23 5.32 1.42 5.97
C SER A 23 5.87 1.87 4.62
N TYR A 24 5.62 3.12 4.24
CA TYR A 24 6.20 3.73 3.02
C TYR A 24 7.73 3.79 3.10
N GLU A 25 8.26 4.33 4.20
CA GLU A 25 9.71 4.48 4.42
C GLU A 25 10.42 3.12 4.32
N LYS A 26 9.86 2.10 4.97
CA LYS A 26 10.45 0.77 5.01
C LYS A 26 9.98 -0.12 3.88
N LYS A 27 9.11 0.30 2.96
CA LYS A 27 8.55 -0.55 1.89
C LYS A 27 8.23 -1.98 2.40
N SER A 28 7.63 -2.08 3.59
CA SER A 28 7.48 -3.33 4.35
C SER A 28 6.10 -3.46 4.95
N LEU A 29 5.57 -4.69 4.98
CA LEU A 29 4.38 -5.06 5.72
C LEU A 29 4.81 -5.52 7.13
N ILE A 30 4.15 -5.01 8.17
CA ILE A 30 4.50 -5.24 9.58
C ILE A 30 3.22 -5.66 10.31
N SER A 31 3.17 -6.88 10.83
CA SER A 31 2.06 -7.33 11.65
C SER A 31 2.04 -6.58 13.00
N ILE A 32 0.88 -6.03 13.33
CA ILE A 32 0.58 -5.34 14.58
C ILE A 32 -0.08 -6.37 15.50
N GLY A 33 0.75 -7.14 16.20
CA GLY A 33 0.30 -8.23 17.05
C GLY A 33 1.47 -8.97 17.70
N SER A 34 1.17 -10.11 18.30
CA SER A 34 2.13 -10.88 19.10
C SER A 34 3.33 -11.41 18.31
N SER A 35 3.20 -11.65 17.00
CA SER A 35 4.28 -12.20 16.18
C SER A 35 5.29 -11.16 15.66
N ARG A 36 4.99 -9.85 15.77
CA ARG A 36 5.79 -8.70 15.23
C ARG A 36 6.55 -9.02 13.92
N LYS A 37 5.89 -9.76 13.02
CA LYS A 37 6.51 -10.21 11.78
C LYS A 37 6.58 -9.07 10.78
N GLY A 38 7.77 -8.85 10.22
CA GLY A 38 8.01 -7.86 9.17
C GLY A 38 8.42 -8.53 7.86
N ILE A 39 7.78 -8.17 6.75
CA ILE A 39 8.10 -8.65 5.40
C ILE A 39 8.45 -7.46 4.53
N ARG A 40 9.72 -7.38 4.12
CA ARG A 40 10.19 -6.39 3.14
C ARG A 40 9.65 -6.73 1.74
N LEU A 41 9.10 -5.75 1.06
CA LEU A 41 8.70 -5.87 -0.34
C LEU A 41 9.88 -5.53 -1.26
N ARG A 42 9.96 -6.22 -2.40
CA ARG A 42 10.87 -5.83 -3.48
C ARG A 42 10.36 -4.54 -4.12
N SER A 43 11.23 -3.79 -4.80
CA SER A 43 10.88 -2.50 -5.42
C SER A 43 9.59 -2.54 -6.25
N THR A 44 9.46 -3.46 -7.21
CA THR A 44 8.23 -3.57 -8.02
C THR A 44 7.00 -3.96 -7.20
N GLN A 45 7.17 -4.77 -6.15
CA GLN A 45 6.05 -5.15 -5.27
C GLN A 45 5.55 -3.95 -4.47
N SER A 46 6.45 -3.14 -3.92
CA SER A 46 6.05 -1.91 -3.23
C SER A 46 5.39 -0.95 -4.21
N ASN A 47 5.95 -0.74 -5.40
CA ASN A 47 5.35 0.19 -6.37
C ASN A 47 3.95 -0.25 -6.80
N VAL A 48 3.72 -1.55 -7.03
CA VAL A 48 2.36 -2.06 -7.30
C VAL A 48 1.43 -1.80 -6.12
N LEU A 49 1.85 -2.14 -4.90
CA LEU A 49 0.99 -1.98 -3.72
C LEU A 49 0.64 -0.51 -3.48
N GLU A 50 1.62 0.39 -3.57
CA GLU A 50 1.44 1.84 -3.40
C GLU A 50 0.49 2.39 -4.45
N TYR A 51 0.69 2.04 -5.72
CA TYR A 51 -0.20 2.48 -6.79
C TYR A 51 -1.65 2.02 -6.59
N LEU A 52 -1.86 0.78 -6.14
CA LEU A 52 -3.20 0.28 -5.83
C LEU A 52 -3.82 0.98 -4.61
N LEU A 53 -3.03 1.29 -3.58
CA LEU A 53 -3.50 2.00 -2.40
C LEU A 53 -3.84 3.47 -2.70
N GLU A 54 -3.23 4.05 -3.73
CA GLU A 54 -3.48 5.44 -4.16
C GLU A 54 -4.65 5.54 -5.16
N HIS A 55 -4.86 4.51 -6.00
CA HIS A 55 -5.75 4.61 -7.16
C HIS A 55 -6.83 3.53 -7.26
N ALA A 56 -6.76 2.45 -6.47
CA ALA A 56 -7.71 1.35 -6.53
C ALA A 56 -8.64 1.26 -5.30
N ILE A 57 -8.65 2.29 -4.44
CA ILE A 57 -9.60 2.40 -3.34
C ILE A 57 -10.88 3.05 -3.89
N GLU A 58 -12.01 2.35 -3.79
CA GLU A 58 -13.32 2.75 -4.36
C GLU A 58 -13.39 2.92 -5.89
N SER A 59 -12.26 2.92 -6.58
CA SER A 59 -12.11 2.78 -8.04
C SER A 59 -11.38 1.49 -8.41
N PHE A 60 -11.33 1.15 -9.69
CA PHE A 60 -10.52 0.02 -10.16
C PHE A 60 -9.36 0.51 -11.02
N VAL A 61 -8.21 -0.17 -10.89
CA VAL A 61 -7.02 0.06 -11.71
C VAL A 61 -6.91 -1.06 -12.74
N THR A 62 -6.78 -0.73 -14.02
CA THR A 62 -6.67 -1.75 -15.07
C THR A 62 -5.29 -2.40 -15.14
N ASP A 63 -5.18 -3.55 -15.79
CA ASP A 63 -3.88 -4.18 -16.07
C ASP A 63 -2.97 -3.24 -16.89
N GLU A 64 -3.54 -2.56 -17.90
CA GLU A 64 -2.85 -1.62 -18.79
C GLU A 64 -2.34 -0.38 -18.05
N GLU A 65 -3.19 0.21 -17.21
CA GLU A 65 -2.81 1.34 -16.35
C GLU A 65 -1.68 0.97 -15.39
N LEU A 66 -1.75 -0.22 -14.78
CA LEU A 66 -0.70 -0.68 -13.88
C LEU A 66 0.60 -0.95 -14.63
N MET A 67 0.54 -1.55 -15.82
CA MET A 67 1.70 -1.76 -16.70
C MET A 67 2.38 -0.43 -17.04
N LEU A 68 1.62 0.57 -17.47
CA LEU A 68 2.12 1.88 -17.81
C LEU A 68 2.78 2.57 -16.60
N ASN A 69 2.06 2.64 -15.47
CA ASN A 69 2.46 3.48 -14.34
C ASN A 69 3.52 2.84 -13.44
N VAL A 70 3.55 1.51 -13.33
CA VAL A 70 4.50 0.82 -12.45
C VAL A 70 5.72 0.32 -13.22
N TRP A 71 5.57 -0.10 -14.48
CA TRP A 71 6.68 -0.62 -15.27
C TRP A 71 7.22 0.39 -16.28
N GLU A 72 6.42 0.78 -17.27
CA GLU A 72 6.93 1.51 -18.45
C GLU A 72 7.48 2.89 -18.11
N LYS A 73 6.80 3.64 -17.23
CA LYS A 73 7.31 4.93 -16.72
C LYS A 73 8.58 4.82 -15.88
N ASN A 74 8.95 3.61 -15.46
CA ASN A 74 10.17 3.32 -14.70
C ASN A 74 11.21 2.57 -15.56
N ASP A 75 11.10 2.65 -16.89
CA ASP A 75 11.98 1.97 -17.87
C ASP A 75 12.03 0.44 -17.71
N LEU A 76 10.99 -0.15 -17.13
CA LEU A 76 10.84 -1.60 -17.01
C LEU A 76 9.91 -2.12 -18.11
N ARG A 77 10.22 -3.31 -18.64
CA ARG A 77 9.31 -3.99 -19.57
C ARG A 77 8.05 -4.47 -18.86
N ALA A 78 6.90 -4.12 -19.40
CA ALA A 78 5.62 -4.59 -18.91
C ALA A 78 5.13 -5.84 -19.66
N SER A 79 4.31 -6.65 -18.98
CA SER A 79 3.42 -7.62 -19.61
C SER A 79 2.34 -8.03 -18.62
N THR A 80 1.20 -8.51 -19.11
CA THR A 80 0.12 -9.04 -18.25
C THR A 80 0.65 -10.15 -17.33
N GLN A 81 1.54 -11.02 -17.82
CA GLN A 81 2.15 -12.08 -17.00
C GLN A 81 2.97 -11.50 -15.85
N ARG A 82 3.73 -10.42 -16.08
CA ARG A 82 4.51 -9.75 -15.02
C ARG A 82 3.60 -9.12 -13.97
N VAL A 83 2.50 -8.49 -14.38
CA VAL A 83 1.48 -7.98 -13.45
C VAL A 83 0.98 -9.11 -12.55
N TRP A 84 0.54 -10.22 -13.13
CA TRP A 84 0.04 -11.36 -12.38
C TRP A 84 1.07 -11.97 -11.42
N GLN A 85 2.32 -12.11 -11.86
CA GLN A 85 3.40 -12.62 -11.03
C GLN A 85 3.60 -11.75 -9.78
N VAL A 86 3.63 -10.42 -9.95
CA VAL A 86 3.84 -9.50 -8.83
C VAL A 86 2.63 -9.46 -7.91
N ILE A 87 1.39 -9.40 -8.45
CA ILE A 87 0.17 -9.42 -7.65
C ILE A 87 0.03 -10.71 -6.83
N ASN A 88 0.28 -11.87 -7.43
CA ASN A 88 0.19 -13.13 -6.70
C ASN A 88 1.29 -13.24 -5.64
N SER A 89 2.50 -12.77 -5.94
CA SER A 89 3.57 -12.71 -4.94
C SER A 89 3.25 -11.76 -3.78
N LEU A 90 2.57 -10.64 -4.04
CA LEU A 90 2.04 -9.74 -3.00
C LEU A 90 0.98 -10.44 -2.15
N ARG A 91 -0.02 -11.08 -2.78
CA ARG A 91 -1.08 -11.82 -2.06
C ARG A 91 -0.51 -12.87 -1.12
N LEU A 92 0.47 -13.65 -1.56
CA LEU A 92 1.11 -14.67 -0.72
C LEU A 92 1.77 -14.05 0.53
N LYS A 93 2.49 -12.93 0.38
CA LYS A 93 3.12 -12.23 1.51
C LYS A 93 2.08 -11.63 2.48
N ILE A 94 0.97 -11.15 1.93
CA ILE A 94 -0.14 -10.58 2.69
C ILE A 94 -0.86 -11.69 3.50
N GLN A 95 -1.13 -12.84 2.88
CA GLN A 95 -1.66 -14.03 3.54
C GLN A 95 -0.73 -14.55 4.64
N GLU A 96 0.59 -14.44 4.45
CA GLU A 96 1.60 -14.81 5.46
C GLU A 96 1.49 -13.99 6.76
N LEU A 97 0.78 -12.86 6.72
CA LEU A 97 0.49 -11.97 7.85
C LEU A 97 -0.96 -12.12 8.36
N GLY A 98 -1.72 -13.09 7.82
CA GLY A 98 -3.09 -13.36 8.23
C GLY A 98 -4.15 -12.44 7.62
N ILE A 99 -3.80 -11.68 6.59
CA ILE A 99 -4.75 -10.86 5.82
C ILE A 99 -5.43 -11.73 4.75
N SER A 100 -6.69 -11.43 4.46
CA SER A 100 -7.45 -12.14 3.41
C SER A 100 -6.80 -12.00 2.03
N ASP A 101 -6.85 -13.07 1.22
CA ASP A 101 -6.45 -13.04 -0.20
C ASP A 101 -7.33 -12.10 -1.04
N HIS A 102 -8.53 -11.80 -0.53
CA HIS A 102 -9.47 -10.85 -1.08
C HIS A 102 -9.14 -9.39 -0.80
N PHE A 103 -8.01 -9.09 -0.15
CA PHE A 103 -7.56 -7.71 0.05
C PHE A 103 -7.37 -6.97 -1.30
N ILE A 104 -6.70 -7.62 -2.27
CA ILE A 104 -6.59 -7.14 -3.66
C ILE A 104 -7.59 -7.95 -4.49
N LEU A 105 -8.75 -7.38 -4.82
CA LEU A 105 -9.80 -8.05 -5.60
C LEU A 105 -9.51 -7.96 -7.10
N ARG A 106 -9.83 -9.03 -7.83
CA ARG A 106 -9.82 -9.03 -9.30
C ARG A 106 -11.21 -8.67 -9.83
N VAL A 107 -11.31 -7.65 -10.68
CA VAL A 107 -12.58 -7.27 -11.33
C VAL A 107 -12.61 -7.81 -12.76
N SER A 108 -13.41 -8.84 -13.01
CA SER A 108 -13.80 -9.39 -14.33
C SER A 108 -12.74 -9.33 -15.44
N LYS A 109 -11.51 -9.79 -15.16
CA LYS A 109 -10.35 -9.77 -16.07
C LYS A 109 -9.88 -8.37 -16.55
N LYS A 110 -10.37 -7.28 -15.96
CA LYS A 110 -10.04 -5.91 -16.38
C LYS A 110 -9.04 -5.21 -15.47
N GLY A 111 -9.15 -5.43 -14.16
CA GLY A 111 -8.34 -4.68 -13.21
C GLY A 111 -8.37 -5.20 -11.78
N PHE A 112 -7.87 -4.38 -10.88
CA PHE A 112 -7.77 -4.62 -9.45
C PHE A 112 -8.52 -3.55 -8.67
N TYR A 113 -9.04 -3.94 -7.51
CA TYR A 113 -9.83 -3.07 -6.63
C TYR A 113 -9.49 -3.41 -5.16
N ILE A 114 -9.47 -2.40 -4.31
CA ILE A 114 -9.27 -2.50 -2.86
C ILE A 114 -10.50 -1.88 -2.17
N ARG A 115 -11.09 -2.60 -1.22
CA ARG A 115 -12.20 -2.08 -0.41
C ARG A 115 -11.67 -1.00 0.54
N GLU A 116 -12.31 0.16 0.55
CA GLU A 116 -11.97 1.25 1.48
C GLU A 116 -12.03 0.79 2.94
N SER A 117 -13.04 -0.01 3.30
CA SER A 117 -13.21 -0.55 4.66
C SER A 117 -12.02 -1.39 5.15
N SER A 118 -11.16 -1.88 4.24
CA SER A 118 -9.98 -2.67 4.57
C SER A 118 -8.75 -1.81 4.84
N ILE A 119 -8.81 -0.49 4.65
CA ILE A 119 -7.65 0.41 4.71
C ILE A 119 -7.92 1.60 5.64
N ARG A 120 -6.89 2.00 6.40
CA ARG A 120 -6.81 3.33 7.02
C ARG A 120 -5.44 3.93 6.76
N THR A 121 -5.39 5.15 6.23
CA THR A 121 -4.12 5.88 6.08
C THR A 121 -3.61 6.33 7.46
N ILE A 122 -2.32 6.13 7.70
CA ILE A 122 -1.64 6.52 8.94
C ILE A 122 -0.75 7.71 8.66
N TYR A 123 -0.91 8.77 9.45
CA TYR A 123 -0.18 10.02 9.30
C TYR A 123 0.76 10.26 10.47
N CYS A 124 1.89 10.94 10.20
CA CYS A 124 2.77 11.50 11.22
C CYS A 124 2.37 12.95 11.48
N SER A 125 2.16 13.31 12.75
CA SER A 125 2.20 14.72 13.15
C SER A 125 3.65 15.11 13.41
N PRO A 126 4.09 16.32 13.02
CA PRO A 126 5.33 16.88 13.51
C PRO A 126 5.28 16.87 15.04
N ALA A 127 6.35 16.44 15.70
CA ALA A 127 6.44 16.50 17.15
C ALA A 127 6.33 17.97 17.58
N GLN A 128 5.33 18.30 18.39
CA GLN A 128 5.29 19.60 19.06
C GLN A 128 6.34 19.55 20.18
N ASN A 129 7.47 20.23 19.98
CA ASN A 129 8.47 20.41 21.04
C ASN A 129 7.81 21.18 22.19
N HIS A 130 7.47 20.50 23.29
CA HIS A 130 7.14 21.16 24.54
C HIS A 130 8.41 21.87 25.05
N GLN A 131 8.47 23.19 24.90
CA GLN A 131 9.45 24.00 25.60
C GLN A 131 9.20 23.84 27.09
N HIS A 132 10.18 23.26 27.79
CA HIS A 132 10.26 23.25 29.24
C HIS A 132 10.44 24.71 29.68
N VAL A 133 9.40 25.31 30.26
CA VAL A 133 9.53 26.57 31.00
C VAL A 133 10.06 26.19 32.37
N GLU A 134 11.38 26.29 32.58
CA GLU A 134 11.93 26.35 33.93
C GLU A 134 11.59 27.75 34.48
N VAL A 135 10.95 27.75 35.65
CA VAL A 135 10.57 28.93 36.45
C VAL A 135 11.64 29.17 37.50
#